data_AF-A0AAW1G4L2-F1
#
_entry.id   AF-A0AAW1G4L2-F1
#
_cell.length_a   1.000
_cell.length_b   1.000
_cell.length_c   1.000
_cell.angle_alpha   90.00
_cell.angle_beta   90.00
_cell.angle_gamma   90.00
#
_symmetry.space_group_name_H-M   'P 1'
#
loop_
_entity.id
_entity.type
_entity.pdbx_description
1 polymer ?
#
loop_
_entity_poly.entity_id
_entity_poly.type
_entity_poly.pdbx_seq_one_letter_code
_entity_poly.pdbx_strand_id
1 'polypeptide(L)'
;MKSYERLVLSHLKTLTDPLLDHLQFAYRANRSVDDAVNMAHHFILQHLDSPGTYARILFVDFSSAFNTIIPSLLHDKLSHLHMPDSTCK
;
A
#
# COMPACT_ATOMS: atom_id res chain seq x y z
N MET A 1 5.95 -11.56 22.30
CA MET A 1 5.63 -11.67 20.86
C MET A 1 5.47 -10.30 20.22
N LYS A 2 4.48 -9.48 20.61
CA LYS A 2 4.23 -8.15 20.00
C LYS A 2 5.41 -7.16 20.02
N SER A 3 6.30 -7.22 21.01
CA SER A 3 7.48 -6.33 21.07
C SER A 3 8.50 -6.63 19.96
N TYR A 4 8.69 -7.91 19.62
CA TYR A 4 9.59 -8.29 18.54
C TYR A 4 8.99 -7.91 17.18
N GLU A 5 7.69 -8.15 16.98
CA GLU A 5 6.96 -7.68 15.79
C GLU A 5 7.10 -6.17 15.58
N ARG A 6 7.00 -5.37 16.64
CA ARG A 6 7.19 -3.91 16.55
C ARG A 6 8.62 -3.52 16.15
N LEU A 7 9.61 -4.24 16.67
CA LEU A 7 11.03 -4.00 16.33
C LEU A 7 11.28 -4.33 14.86
N VAL A 8 10.86 -5.53 14.42
CA VAL A 8 10.97 -5.95 13.02
C VAL A 8 10.21 -5.00 12.10
N LEU A 9 8.97 -4.63 12.44
CA LEU A 9 8.17 -3.68 11.67
C LEU A 9 8.88 -2.33 11.49
N SER A 10 9.53 -1.84 12.55
CA SER A 10 10.26 -0.56 12.48
C SER A 10 11.43 -0.66 11.51
N HIS A 11 12.19 -1.75 11.56
CA HIS A 11 13.26 -2.02 10.60
C HIS A 11 12.73 -2.15 9.16
N LEU A 12 11.67 -2.93 8.95
CA LEU A 12 11.06 -3.10 7.62
C LEU A 12 10.59 -1.77 7.03
N LYS A 13 9.94 -0.92 7.84
CA LYS A 13 9.48 0.40 7.39
C LYS A 13 10.61 1.27 6.86
N THR A 14 11.76 1.29 7.52
CA THR A 14 12.91 2.08 7.04
C THR A 14 13.38 1.69 5.64
N LEU A 15 13.19 0.42 5.26
CA LEU A 15 13.56 -0.10 3.95
C LEU A 15 12.44 0.05 2.92
N THR A 16 11.18 -0.18 3.33
CA THR A 16 10.04 -0.14 2.40
C THR A 16 9.49 1.26 2.15
N ASP A 17 9.56 2.18 3.12
CA ASP A 17 8.88 3.48 3.04
C ASP A 17 9.21 4.29 1.77
N PRO A 18 10.47 4.34 1.29
CA PRO A 18 10.82 5.00 0.03
C PRO A 18 10.27 4.30 -1.22
N LEU A 19 9.89 3.03 -1.11
CA LEU A 19 9.44 2.17 -2.21
C LEU A 19 7.91 2.06 -2.28
N LEU A 20 7.19 2.62 -1.29
CA LEU A 20 5.73 2.56 -1.25
C LEU A 20 5.10 3.49 -2.29
N ASP A 21 4.01 3.02 -2.90
CA ASP A 21 3.20 3.82 -3.83
C ASP A 21 2.74 5.12 -3.16
N HIS A 22 2.88 6.23 -3.86
CA HIS A 22 2.42 7.55 -3.40
C HIS A 22 0.90 7.57 -3.17
N LEU A 23 0.14 6.76 -3.90
CA LEU A 23 -1.32 6.61 -3.78
C LEU A 23 -1.73 5.53 -2.77
N GLN A 24 -0.79 4.96 -2.01
CA GLN A 24 -1.12 4.10 -0.87
C GLN A 24 -1.42 4.95 0.36
N PHE A 25 -2.68 4.91 0.82
CA PHE A 25 -3.13 5.65 2.01
C PHE A 25 -3.22 4.76 3.27
N ALA A 26 -3.61 3.49 3.09
CA ALA A 26 -3.75 2.55 4.18
C ALA A 26 -2.39 2.13 4.77
N TYR A 27 -2.37 1.89 6.09
CA TYR A 27 -1.20 1.40 6.84
C TYR A 27 0.06 2.28 6.77
N ARG A 28 -0.08 3.58 6.45
CA ARG A 28 1.00 4.56 6.46
C ARG A 28 0.80 5.61 7.55
N ALA A 29 1.89 6.11 8.10
CA ALA A 29 1.83 7.27 8.99
C ALA A 29 1.45 8.53 8.19
N ASN A 30 0.73 9.47 8.83
CA ASN A 30 0.32 10.74 8.21
C ASN A 30 -0.52 10.59 6.93
N ARG A 31 -1.31 9.51 6.87
CA ARG A 31 -2.30 9.24 5.82
C ARG A 31 -3.60 8.77 6.45
N SER A 32 -4.71 9.17 5.86
CA SER A 32 -6.06 8.88 6.33
C SER A 32 -6.96 8.41 5.19
N VAL A 33 -8.15 7.92 5.54
CA VAL A 33 -9.19 7.59 4.56
C VAL A 33 -9.68 8.87 3.86
N ASP A 34 -9.73 9.99 4.58
CA ASP A 34 -10.13 11.29 4.01
C ASP A 34 -9.17 11.76 2.93
N ASP A 35 -7.86 11.55 3.10
CA ASP A 35 -6.86 11.86 2.06
C ASP A 35 -7.13 11.07 0.76
N ALA A 36 -7.51 9.79 0.89
CA ALA A 36 -7.82 8.94 -0.26
C ALA A 36 -9.09 9.42 -0.98
N VAL A 37 -10.15 9.72 -0.23
CA VAL A 37 -11.43 10.20 -0.78
C VAL A 37 -11.25 11.56 -1.43
N ASN A 38 -10.57 12.50 -0.77
CA ASN A 38 -10.33 13.83 -1.30
C ASN A 38 -9.48 13.80 -2.57
N MET A 39 -8.45 12.93 -2.62
CA MET A 39 -7.62 12.79 -3.82
C MET A 39 -8.41 12.18 -4.99
N ALA A 40 -9.18 11.12 -4.75
CA ALA A 40 -10.02 10.51 -5.78
C ALA A 40 -11.06 11.53 -6.31
N HIS A 41 -11.70 12.27 -5.41
CA HIS A 41 -12.65 13.32 -5.77
C HIS A 41 -12.00 14.42 -6.61
N HIS A 42 -10.82 14.90 -6.21
CA HIS A 42 -10.08 15.93 -6.93
C HIS A 42 -9.75 15.47 -8.36
N PHE A 43 -9.19 14.27 -8.53
CA PHE A 43 -8.83 13.75 -9.86
C PHE A 43 -10.05 13.56 -10.77
N ILE A 44 -11.17 13.09 -10.22
CA ILE A 44 -12.41 12.92 -10.98
C ILE A 44 -12.92 14.28 -11.44
N LEU A 45 -13.02 15.26 -10.55
CA LEU A 45 -13.51 16.59 -10.91
C LEU A 45 -12.61 17.26 -11.94
N GLN A 46 -11.30 17.24 -11.73
CA GLN A 46 -10.32 17.79 -12.67
C GLN A 46 -10.45 17.17 -14.07
N HIS A 47 -10.74 15.86 -14.16
CA HIS A 47 -10.97 15.20 -15.45
C HIS A 47 -12.29 15.66 -16.09
N LEU A 48 -13.33 15.84 -15.29
CA LEU A 48 -14.68 16.20 -15.74
C LEU A 48 -14.85 17.68 -16.14
N ASP A 49 -13.87 18.53 -15.84
CA ASP A 49 -13.88 19.95 -16.25
C ASP A 49 -13.81 20.14 -17.78
N SER A 50 -13.49 19.09 -18.55
CA SER A 50 -13.45 19.13 -20.01
C SER A 50 -14.75 18.61 -20.65
N PRO A 51 -15.32 19.28 -21.67
CA PRO A 51 -16.53 18.82 -22.34
C PRO A 51 -16.40 17.43 -22.96
N GLY A 52 -17.45 16.61 -22.84
CA GLY A 52 -17.49 15.27 -23.43
C GLY A 52 -16.70 14.20 -22.67
N THR A 53 -16.21 14.51 -21.48
CA THR A 53 -15.54 13.54 -20.59
C THR A 53 -16.53 12.86 -19.64
N TYR A 54 -16.18 11.67 -19.16
CA TYR A 54 -16.93 10.95 -18.13
C TYR A 54 -15.96 10.11 -17.29
N ALA A 55 -16.30 9.87 -16.03
CA ALA A 55 -15.50 9.05 -15.12
C ALA A 55 -16.21 7.72 -14.83
N ARG A 56 -15.43 6.64 -14.67
CA ARG A 56 -15.89 5.35 -14.14
C ARG A 56 -14.92 4.90 -13.06
N ILE A 57 -15.45 4.35 -11.97
CA ILE A 57 -14.66 3.83 -10.86
C ILE A 57 -14.83 2.33 -10.80
N LEU A 58 -13.72 1.59 -10.77
CA LEU A 58 -13.70 0.16 -10.52
C LEU A 58 -13.33 -0.08 -9.06
N PHE A 59 -14.21 -0.77 -8.33
CA PHE A 59 -13.93 -1.23 -6.97
C PHE A 59 -13.45 -2.67 -7.03
N VAL A 60 -12.21 -2.90 -6.58
CA VAL A 60 -11.61 -4.23 -6.46
C VAL A 60 -11.26 -4.44 -4.99
N ASP A 61 -11.60 -5.62 -4.47
CA ASP A 61 -11.26 -6.02 -3.11
C ASP A 61 -10.79 -7.48 -3.06
N PHE A 62 -9.97 -7.80 -2.08
CA PHE A 62 -9.45 -9.15 -1.87
C PHE A 62 -10.23 -9.85 -0.75
N SER A 63 -10.84 -10.99 -1.06
CA SER A 63 -11.46 -11.83 -0.04
C SER A 63 -10.41 -12.39 0.92
N SER A 64 -10.45 -11.98 2.19
CA SER A 64 -9.54 -12.47 3.23
C SER A 64 -8.06 -12.30 2.89
N ALA A 65 -7.66 -11.09 2.49
CA ALA A 65 -6.33 -10.77 1.97
C ALA A 65 -5.18 -11.36 2.79
N PHE A 66 -5.20 -11.23 4.13
CA PHE A 66 -4.12 -11.73 4.99
C PHE A 66 -4.09 -13.26 5.11
N ASN A 67 -5.24 -13.93 5.02
CA ASN A 67 -5.32 -15.39 5.09
C ASN A 67 -4.95 -16.07 3.77
N THR A 68 -4.92 -15.32 2.67
CA THR A 68 -4.64 -15.82 1.31
C THR A 68 -3.24 -15.45 0.83
N ILE A 69 -2.40 -14.85 1.68
CA ILE A 69 -1.01 -14.54 1.34
C ILE A 69 -0.24 -15.85 1.09
N ILE A 70 0.37 -15.95 -0.09
CA ILE A 70 1.25 -17.07 -0.46
C ILE A 70 2.67 -16.74 0.03
N PRO A 71 3.24 -17.50 1.00
CA PRO A 71 4.52 -17.13 1.63
C PRO A 71 5.70 -17.07 0.67
N SER A 72 5.79 -17.98 -0.32
CA SER A 72 6.87 -17.97 -1.31
C SER A 72 6.85 -16.71 -2.17
N LEU A 73 5.67 -16.30 -2.64
CA LEU A 73 5.52 -15.07 -3.43
C LEU A 73 5.81 -13.82 -2.59
N LEU A 74 5.43 -13.83 -1.31
CA LEU A 74 5.78 -12.74 -0.40
C LEU A 74 7.29 -12.66 -0.20
N HIS A 75 7.96 -13.79 0.01
CA HIS A 75 9.41 -13.85 0.16
C HIS A 75 10.12 -13.27 -1.08
N ASP A 76 9.76 -13.72 -2.28
CA ASP A 76 10.35 -13.23 -3.54
C ASP A 76 10.16 -11.71 -3.70
N LYS A 77 8.97 -11.19 -3.33
CA LYS A 77 8.71 -9.75 -3.35
C LYS A 77 9.58 -8.98 -2.35
N LEU A 78 9.78 -9.51 -1.14
CA LEU A 78 10.64 -8.90 -0.14
C LEU A 78 12.11 -8.90 -0.60
N SER A 79 12.57 -9.99 -1.21
CA SER A 79 13.90 -10.06 -1.81
C SER A 79 14.09 -9.01 -2.93
N HIS A 80 13.09 -8.79 -3.78
CA HIS A 80 13.12 -7.71 -4.79
C HIS A 80 13.14 -6.30 -4.19
N LEU A 81 12.57 -6.12 -2.98
CA LEU A 81 12.65 -4.87 -2.24
C LEU A 81 13.98 -4.71 -1.48
N HIS A 82 14.97 -5.57 -1.76
CA HIS A 82 16.30 -5.60 -1.14
C HIS A 82 16.25 -5.81 0.37
N MET A 83 15.26 -6.56 0.85
CA MET A 83 15.22 -6.96 2.25
C MET A 83 16.37 -7.93 2.56
N PRO A 84 17.12 -7.72 3.66
CA PRO A 84 18.17 -8.65 4.04
C PRO A 84 17.60 -10.04 4.33
N ASP A 85 18.22 -11.09 3.78
CA ASP A 85 17.83 -12.48 4.03
C ASP A 85 17.81 -12.82 5.53
N SER A 86 18.65 -12.16 6.33
CA SER A 86 18.70 -12.32 7.79
C SER A 86 17.43 -11.87 8.50
N THR A 87 16.63 -11.00 7.87
CA THR A 87 15.35 -10.50 8.39
C THR A 87 14.18 -11.38 7.92
N CYS A 88 14.38 -12.14 6.83
CA CYS A 88 13.37 -13.00 6.20
C CYS A 88 13.58 -14.50 6.48
N LYS A 89 14.55 -14.88 7.33
CA LYS A 89 14.86 -16.25 7.75
C LYS A 89 14.31 -16.57 9.13
#